data_AF-B6HD32-F1
#
_entry.id   AF-B6HD32-F1
#
_cell.length_a   1.000
_cell.length_b   1.000
_cell.length_c   1.000
_cell.angle_alpha   90.00
_cell.angle_beta   90.00
_cell.angle_gamma   90.00
#
_symmetry.space_group_name_H-M   'P 1'
#
loop_
_entity.id
_entity.type
_entity.pdbx_description
1 polymer ?
#
loop_
_entity_poly.entity_id
_entity_poly.type
_entity_poly.pdbx_seq_one_letter_code
_entity_poly.pdbx_strand_id
1 'polypeptide(L)'
;MQQEVEKPSRGPQSQFQQGHQVPVEHHKKPGLQAEMEDPKPTSTKVQTEDGGYQIYKAAGKLSGKKAIITGGDSGIGRAVAILFAMEGASSLITYLPEEEKDAQETKRRVEEIGQSCYCFATDLRDKKNCQAVVDTGLKSLGGIDILVNNAGTQTMIEDIKDLEESQWESTFDTNIHSIFYLSKYTIPHLKSGSTIINCASVNHYIGRPDLLDYTSTKGAIVAFTRGLSNQQVKNGIRVNCVCPGPVWTPLIPATMTTAAQEQFSGTPMGRPGQPSEVATCFVFLASQDSSFISGQSLHPNGGVVVNG
;
A
#
# COMPACT_ATOMS: atom_id res chain seq x y z
N MET A 1 -1.74 -4.54 -31.51
CA MET A 1 -0.76 -4.23 -30.46
C MET A 1 0.26 -3.26 -31.04
N GLN A 2 0.01 -1.96 -30.93
CA GLN A 2 1.08 -0.98 -31.17
C GLN A 2 1.95 -1.01 -29.93
N GLN A 3 3.18 -1.52 -30.06
CA GLN A 3 4.21 -1.22 -29.08
C GLN A 3 4.45 0.28 -29.17
N GLU A 4 3.94 1.04 -28.20
CA GLU A 4 4.46 2.37 -27.92
C GLU A 4 5.92 2.18 -27.52
N VAL A 5 6.82 2.36 -28.49
CA VAL A 5 8.21 2.64 -28.21
C VAL A 5 8.22 4.07 -27.68
N GLU A 6 7.95 4.22 -26.38
CA GLU A 6 8.12 5.50 -25.70
C GLU A 6 9.58 5.95 -25.85
N LYS A 7 9.76 7.08 -26.54
CA LYS A 7 11.05 7.78 -26.58
C LYS A 7 11.50 8.03 -25.14
N PRO A 8 12.81 7.99 -24.84
CA PRO A 8 13.33 8.34 -23.52
C PRO A 8 12.84 9.73 -23.16
N SER A 9 11.88 9.81 -22.24
CA SER A 9 11.32 11.07 -21.79
C SER A 9 12.30 11.71 -20.83
N ARG A 10 13.37 12.29 -21.37
CA ARG A 10 14.21 13.27 -20.67
C ARG A 10 13.41 14.57 -20.56
N GLY A 11 12.51 14.61 -19.58
CA GLY A 11 11.91 15.85 -19.09
C GLY A 11 12.86 16.53 -18.07
N PRO A 12 12.79 17.86 -17.91
CA PRO A 12 13.74 18.60 -17.08
C PRO A 12 13.66 18.29 -15.57
N GLN A 13 12.61 17.65 -15.07
CA GLN A 13 12.48 17.22 -13.67
C GLN A 13 11.73 15.88 -13.59
N SER A 14 12.44 14.82 -13.19
CA SER A 14 11.85 13.50 -12.92
C SER A 14 11.48 13.41 -11.45
N GLN A 15 10.30 12.87 -11.11
CA GLN A 15 9.92 12.59 -9.71
C GLN A 15 10.87 11.60 -9.02
N PHE A 16 11.76 10.94 -9.78
CA PHE A 16 12.78 10.00 -9.31
C PHE A 16 14.17 10.61 -9.13
N GLN A 17 14.36 11.88 -9.50
CA GLN A 17 15.64 12.56 -9.32
C GLN A 17 15.85 12.99 -7.86
N GLN A 18 17.10 12.91 -7.41
CA GLN A 18 17.51 13.47 -6.13
C GLN A 18 17.20 14.97 -6.09
N GLY A 19 16.66 15.44 -4.96
CA GLY A 19 16.23 16.83 -4.77
C GLY A 19 14.80 17.11 -5.21
N HIS A 20 14.09 16.13 -5.81
CA HIS A 20 12.67 16.28 -6.12
C HIS A 20 11.85 16.58 -4.85
N GLN A 21 11.04 17.64 -4.92
CA GLN A 21 10.10 18.04 -3.88
C GLN A 21 8.67 17.86 -4.38
N VAL A 22 7.77 17.50 -3.47
CA VAL A 22 6.33 17.44 -3.72
C VAL A 22 5.68 18.78 -3.35
N PRO A 23 4.55 19.15 -3.97
CA PRO A 23 3.79 20.33 -3.56
C PRO A 23 3.39 20.25 -2.09
N VAL A 24 3.33 21.41 -1.43
CA VAL A 24 2.75 21.53 -0.09
C VAL A 24 1.29 21.92 -0.24
N GLU A 25 0.39 21.03 0.15
CA GLU A 25 -1.05 21.21 -0.01
C GLU A 25 -1.82 20.59 1.18
N HIS A 26 -3.07 21.00 1.37
CA HIS A 26 -3.88 20.57 2.52
C HIS A 26 -5.26 20.09 2.10
N HIS A 27 -5.55 18.83 2.39
CA HIS A 27 -6.77 18.15 1.96
C HIS A 27 -7.58 17.67 3.17
N LYS A 28 -8.86 17.38 2.96
CA LYS A 28 -9.68 16.68 3.97
C LYS A 28 -9.35 15.19 3.94
N LYS A 29 -9.32 14.55 5.11
CA LYS A 29 -9.22 13.08 5.20
C LYS A 29 -10.43 12.41 4.53
N PRO A 30 -10.24 11.25 3.88
CA PRO A 30 -8.99 10.47 3.79
C PRO A 30 -7.95 11.02 2.78
N GLY A 31 -8.31 12.03 1.98
CA GLY A 31 -7.50 12.62 0.91
C GLY A 31 -7.83 11.99 -0.43
N LEU A 32 -7.87 12.79 -1.50
CA LEU A 32 -8.18 12.29 -2.84
C LEU A 32 -6.99 12.52 -3.78
N GLN A 33 -6.47 11.44 -4.37
CA GLN A 33 -5.39 11.52 -5.37
C GLN A 33 -5.83 12.30 -6.61
N ALA A 34 -7.12 12.27 -6.93
CA ALA A 34 -7.67 13.09 -8.00
C ALA A 34 -7.53 14.60 -7.75
N GLU A 35 -7.49 15.04 -6.49
CA GLU A 35 -7.42 16.44 -6.07
C GLU A 35 -6.00 16.94 -5.84
N MET A 36 -5.01 16.05 -5.76
CA MET A 36 -3.61 16.43 -5.55
C MET A 36 -3.07 17.28 -6.70
N GLU A 37 -2.25 18.27 -6.37
CA GLU A 37 -1.54 19.09 -7.33
C GLU A 37 -0.51 18.27 -8.14
N ASP A 38 -0.18 18.76 -9.34
CA ASP A 38 0.87 18.16 -10.13
C ASP A 38 2.27 18.48 -9.58
N PRO A 39 3.22 17.53 -9.61
CA PRO A 39 3.05 16.20 -10.19
C PRO A 39 2.33 15.22 -9.24
N LYS A 40 1.31 14.55 -9.77
CA LYS A 40 0.60 13.49 -9.05
C LYS A 40 1.47 12.24 -8.83
N PRO A 41 1.16 11.42 -7.79
CA PRO A 41 1.83 10.16 -7.55
C PRO A 41 1.78 9.21 -8.76
N THR A 42 2.90 8.58 -9.10
CA THR A 42 2.93 7.62 -10.20
C THR A 42 2.72 6.17 -9.75
N SER A 43 1.76 5.51 -10.39
CA SER A 43 1.37 4.12 -10.07
C SER A 43 2.02 3.06 -10.96
N THR A 44 2.73 3.43 -12.03
CA THR A 44 3.29 2.47 -13.01
C THR A 44 4.73 2.74 -13.41
N LYS A 45 5.29 3.92 -13.12
CA LYS A 45 6.66 4.27 -13.54
C LYS A 45 7.66 3.85 -12.46
N VAL A 46 8.79 3.27 -12.86
CA VAL A 46 9.91 2.91 -11.96
C VAL A 46 11.19 3.54 -12.47
N GLN A 47 12.14 3.82 -11.57
CA GLN A 47 13.42 4.41 -11.92
C GLN A 47 14.24 3.48 -12.84
N THR A 48 14.95 4.06 -13.82
CA THR A 48 15.91 3.36 -14.68
C THR A 48 17.35 3.56 -14.20
N GLU A 49 18.27 2.71 -14.66
CA GLU A 49 19.69 2.75 -14.28
C GLU A 49 20.37 4.10 -14.60
N ASP A 50 19.92 4.78 -15.65
CA ASP A 50 20.41 6.10 -16.05
C ASP A 50 19.77 7.27 -15.28
N GLY A 51 19.01 6.98 -14.22
CA GLY A 51 18.32 7.97 -13.39
C GLY A 51 17.02 8.52 -13.99
N GLY A 52 16.59 8.00 -15.14
CA GLY A 52 15.29 8.27 -15.74
C GLY A 52 14.15 7.44 -15.12
N TYR A 53 13.11 7.21 -15.90
CA TYR A 53 12.02 6.31 -15.54
C TYR A 53 11.50 5.55 -16.75
N GLN A 54 10.88 4.39 -16.49
CA GLN A 54 10.16 3.60 -17.48
C GLN A 54 8.88 3.05 -16.86
N ILE A 55 7.92 2.65 -17.70
CA ILE A 55 6.78 1.85 -17.23
C ILE A 55 7.30 0.50 -16.72
N TYR A 56 6.74 0.05 -15.59
CA TYR A 56 7.00 -1.27 -15.00
C TYR A 56 6.83 -2.38 -16.04
N LYS A 57 7.77 -3.33 -16.08
CA LYS A 57 7.75 -4.45 -17.03
C LYS A 57 7.28 -5.71 -16.33
N ALA A 58 6.04 -6.09 -16.57
CA ALA A 58 5.48 -7.32 -16.00
C ALA A 58 6.06 -8.58 -16.66
N ALA A 59 6.08 -9.67 -15.91
CA ALA A 59 6.55 -10.98 -16.37
C ALA A 59 5.50 -12.10 -16.20
N GLY A 60 4.24 -11.74 -15.93
CA GLY A 60 3.14 -12.68 -15.72
C GLY A 60 3.22 -13.41 -14.36
N LYS A 61 3.88 -12.82 -13.36
CA LYS A 61 4.22 -13.44 -12.07
C LYS A 61 3.00 -13.82 -11.22
N LEU A 62 1.85 -13.20 -11.49
CA LEU A 62 0.62 -13.37 -10.73
C LEU A 62 -0.54 -13.85 -11.62
N SER A 63 -0.22 -14.49 -12.75
CA SER A 63 -1.21 -14.98 -13.72
C SER A 63 -2.31 -15.79 -13.05
N GLY A 64 -3.56 -15.33 -13.17
CA GLY A 64 -4.75 -15.99 -12.64
C GLY A 64 -4.94 -15.85 -11.12
N LYS A 65 -4.12 -15.04 -10.43
CA LYS A 65 -4.25 -14.82 -8.99
C LYS A 65 -5.41 -13.88 -8.66
N LYS A 66 -5.97 -14.08 -7.47
CA LYS A 66 -7.13 -13.34 -6.95
C LYS A 66 -6.75 -12.59 -5.68
N ALA A 67 -6.78 -11.26 -5.72
CA ALA A 67 -6.32 -10.42 -4.63
C ALA A 67 -7.46 -9.63 -3.98
N ILE A 68 -7.47 -9.54 -2.64
CA ILE A 68 -8.17 -8.49 -1.91
C ILE A 68 -7.13 -7.44 -1.52
N ILE A 69 -7.36 -6.17 -1.83
CA ILE A 69 -6.46 -5.06 -1.53
C ILE A 69 -7.24 -3.96 -0.80
N THR A 70 -6.91 -3.73 0.48
CA THR A 70 -7.54 -2.65 1.24
C THR A 70 -6.85 -1.31 1.01
N GLY A 71 -7.62 -0.22 0.94
CA GLY A 71 -7.10 1.10 0.53
C GLY A 71 -6.55 1.05 -0.90
N GLY A 72 -7.23 0.32 -1.78
CA GLY A 72 -6.78 0.07 -3.16
C GLY A 72 -7.17 1.17 -4.14
N ASP A 73 -7.91 2.17 -3.70
CA ASP A 73 -8.39 3.31 -4.49
C ASP A 73 -7.27 4.28 -4.88
N SER A 74 -6.25 4.47 -4.03
CA SER A 74 -5.23 5.51 -4.22
C SER A 74 -3.85 5.10 -3.67
N GLY A 75 -2.84 5.96 -3.88
CA GLY A 75 -1.51 5.81 -3.32
C GLY A 75 -0.86 4.45 -3.62
N ILE A 76 -0.28 3.83 -2.58
CA ILE A 76 0.38 2.52 -2.65
C ILE A 76 -0.61 1.44 -3.10
N GLY A 77 -1.83 1.42 -2.55
CA GLY A 77 -2.81 0.38 -2.87
C GLY A 77 -3.25 0.42 -4.35
N ARG A 78 -3.45 1.62 -4.91
CA ARG A 78 -3.67 1.80 -6.36
C ARG A 78 -2.51 1.23 -7.18
N ALA A 79 -1.28 1.56 -6.81
CA ALA A 79 -0.11 1.03 -7.50
C ALA A 79 -0.02 -0.50 -7.40
N VAL A 80 -0.32 -1.08 -6.23
CA VAL A 80 -0.38 -2.53 -6.05
C VAL A 80 -1.46 -3.15 -6.94
N ALA A 81 -2.68 -2.62 -6.97
CA ALA A 81 -3.76 -3.13 -7.81
C ALA A 81 -3.39 -3.12 -9.30
N ILE A 82 -2.78 -2.02 -9.78
CA ILE A 82 -2.38 -1.87 -11.17
C ILE A 82 -1.21 -2.80 -11.51
N LEU A 83 -0.15 -2.87 -10.68
CA LEU A 83 0.97 -3.76 -10.95
C LEU A 83 0.56 -5.24 -10.84
N PHE A 84 -0.36 -5.59 -9.93
CA PHE A 84 -0.94 -6.93 -9.86
C PHE A 84 -1.70 -7.26 -11.14
N ALA A 85 -2.45 -6.31 -11.70
CA ALA A 85 -3.12 -6.48 -12.98
C ALA A 85 -2.13 -6.67 -14.14
N MET A 86 -1.05 -5.89 -14.18
CA MET A 86 0.02 -6.05 -15.17
C MET A 86 0.66 -7.44 -15.08
N GLU A 87 0.77 -8.01 -13.88
CA GLU A 87 1.27 -9.37 -13.64
C GLU A 87 0.23 -10.48 -13.81
N GLY A 88 -1.01 -10.13 -14.19
CA GLY A 88 -2.07 -11.07 -14.55
C GLY A 88 -3.04 -11.46 -13.41
N ALA A 89 -3.11 -10.69 -12.33
CA ALA A 89 -4.04 -10.90 -11.23
C ALA A 89 -5.30 -10.04 -11.35
N SER A 90 -6.43 -10.58 -10.89
CA SER A 90 -7.67 -9.82 -10.68
C SER A 90 -7.83 -9.42 -9.22
N SER A 91 -8.47 -8.28 -8.95
CA SER A 91 -8.55 -7.70 -7.61
C SER A 91 -9.97 -7.30 -7.17
N LEU A 92 -10.23 -7.40 -5.87
CA LEU A 92 -11.24 -6.62 -5.16
C LEU A 92 -10.50 -5.53 -4.37
N ILE A 93 -10.82 -4.26 -4.63
CA ILE A 93 -10.33 -3.14 -3.83
C ILE A 93 -11.39 -2.65 -2.84
N THR A 94 -10.96 -2.31 -1.63
CA THR A 94 -11.82 -1.65 -0.63
C THR A 94 -11.28 -0.26 -0.31
N TYR A 95 -12.17 0.65 0.04
CA TYR A 95 -11.91 2.08 0.26
C TYR A 95 -13.10 2.70 1.00
N LEU A 96 -12.99 3.92 1.50
CA LEU A 96 -14.10 4.63 2.13
C LEU A 96 -15.04 5.21 1.06
N PRO A 97 -16.37 5.32 1.30
CA PRO A 97 -17.32 5.82 0.29
C PRO A 97 -16.96 7.18 -0.33
N GLU A 98 -16.29 8.06 0.40
CA GLU A 98 -15.83 9.37 -0.05
C GLU A 98 -14.75 9.27 -1.15
N GLU A 99 -14.04 8.15 -1.25
CA GLU A 99 -12.94 7.89 -2.19
C GLU A 99 -13.39 7.25 -3.51
N GLU A 100 -14.71 7.15 -3.74
CA GLU A 100 -15.30 6.46 -4.91
C GLU A 100 -14.70 6.90 -6.25
N LYS A 101 -14.44 8.21 -6.42
CA LYS A 101 -13.83 8.76 -7.64
C LYS A 101 -12.45 8.15 -7.90
N ASP A 102 -11.64 7.99 -6.88
CA ASP A 102 -10.31 7.40 -6.99
C ASP A 102 -10.37 5.89 -7.16
N ALA A 103 -11.33 5.21 -6.53
CA ALA A 103 -11.55 3.79 -6.73
C ALA A 103 -11.94 3.45 -8.17
N GLN A 104 -12.84 4.24 -8.78
CA GLN A 104 -13.23 4.03 -10.18
C GLN A 104 -12.08 4.27 -11.15
N GLU A 105 -11.18 5.22 -10.86
CA GLU A 105 -9.98 5.43 -11.67
C GLU A 105 -9.02 4.23 -11.56
N THR A 106 -8.80 3.68 -10.36
CA THR A 106 -8.01 2.44 -10.22
C THR A 106 -8.64 1.29 -10.98
N LYS A 107 -9.96 1.10 -10.84
CA LYS A 107 -10.70 0.07 -11.54
C LYS A 107 -10.53 0.19 -13.06
N ARG A 108 -10.77 1.39 -13.62
CA ARG A 108 -10.60 1.67 -15.05
C ARG A 108 -9.20 1.26 -15.53
N ARG A 109 -8.15 1.66 -14.80
CA ARG A 109 -6.75 1.35 -15.17
C ARG A 109 -6.44 -0.15 -15.11
N VAL A 110 -7.00 -0.88 -14.14
CA VAL A 110 -6.86 -2.35 -14.07
C VAL A 110 -7.59 -3.03 -15.23
N GLU A 111 -8.81 -2.59 -15.54
CA GLU A 111 -9.62 -3.15 -16.63
C GLU A 111 -9.00 -2.86 -18.01
N GLU A 112 -8.34 -1.71 -18.20
CA GLU A 112 -7.58 -1.39 -19.42
C GLU A 112 -6.39 -2.33 -19.67
N ILE A 113 -5.81 -2.89 -18.61
CA ILE A 113 -4.76 -3.92 -18.69
C ILE A 113 -5.35 -5.30 -19.05
N GLY A 114 -6.67 -5.47 -18.92
CA GLY A 114 -7.40 -6.69 -19.24
C GLY A 114 -7.64 -7.63 -18.05
N GLN A 115 -7.50 -7.14 -16.81
CA GLN A 115 -7.86 -7.88 -15.59
C GLN A 115 -9.13 -7.33 -14.95
N SER A 116 -9.82 -8.15 -14.16
CA SER A 116 -11.03 -7.71 -13.46
C SER A 116 -10.67 -6.93 -12.20
N CYS A 117 -11.35 -5.80 -11.97
CA CYS A 117 -11.30 -5.07 -10.70
C CYS A 117 -12.70 -4.80 -10.15
N TYR A 118 -12.97 -5.34 -8.97
CA TYR A 118 -14.19 -5.09 -8.22
C TYR A 118 -13.94 -4.03 -7.16
N CYS A 119 -14.97 -3.25 -6.84
CA CYS A 119 -14.92 -2.17 -5.86
C CYS A 119 -15.90 -2.46 -4.72
N PHE A 120 -15.48 -2.23 -3.48
CA PHE A 120 -16.34 -2.33 -2.30
C PHE A 120 -16.06 -1.19 -1.32
N ALA A 121 -16.88 -0.14 -1.40
CA ALA A 121 -16.84 0.99 -0.49
C ALA A 121 -17.31 0.58 0.91
N THR A 122 -16.46 0.71 1.93
CA THR A 122 -16.78 0.28 3.30
C THR A 122 -15.82 0.85 4.34
N ASP A 123 -16.28 0.91 5.59
CA ASP A 123 -15.43 1.22 6.74
C ASP A 123 -14.94 -0.07 7.41
N LEU A 124 -13.63 -0.30 7.37
CA LEU A 124 -13.01 -1.52 7.90
C LEU A 124 -12.89 -1.55 9.42
N ARG A 125 -13.27 -0.48 10.13
CA ARG A 125 -13.29 -0.45 11.60
C ARG A 125 -14.36 -1.41 12.17
N ASP A 126 -15.44 -1.66 11.43
CA ASP A 126 -16.44 -2.67 11.81
C ASP A 126 -16.03 -4.07 11.32
N LYS A 127 -15.93 -5.04 12.25
CA LYS A 127 -15.69 -6.45 11.93
C LYS A 127 -16.71 -7.05 10.97
N LYS A 128 -17.97 -6.60 10.98
CA LYS A 128 -19.00 -7.07 10.05
C LYS A 128 -18.67 -6.66 8.61
N ASN A 129 -18.16 -5.44 8.43
CA ASN A 129 -17.70 -4.97 7.13
C ASN A 129 -16.48 -5.76 6.65
N CYS A 130 -15.54 -6.06 7.54
CA CYS A 130 -14.40 -6.94 7.22
C CYS A 130 -14.84 -8.33 6.74
N GLN A 131 -15.86 -8.95 7.37
CA GLN A 131 -16.43 -10.20 6.90
C GLN A 131 -17.08 -10.04 5.52
N ALA A 132 -17.88 -8.98 5.32
CA ALA A 132 -18.55 -8.70 4.05
C ALA A 132 -17.56 -8.49 2.89
N VAL A 133 -16.38 -7.92 3.16
CA VAL A 133 -15.28 -7.81 2.19
C VAL A 133 -14.80 -9.19 1.73
N VAL A 134 -14.55 -10.11 2.67
CA VAL A 134 -14.12 -11.48 2.34
C VAL A 134 -15.21 -12.21 1.56
N ASP A 135 -16.46 -12.13 2.00
CA ASP A 135 -17.60 -12.76 1.32
C ASP A 135 -17.76 -12.23 -0.11
N THR A 136 -17.62 -10.92 -0.29
CA THR A 136 -17.65 -10.26 -1.61
C THR A 136 -16.47 -10.71 -2.46
N GLY A 137 -15.26 -10.80 -1.90
CA GLY A 137 -14.07 -11.28 -2.61
C GLY A 137 -14.26 -12.72 -3.10
N LEU A 138 -14.76 -13.60 -2.25
CA LEU A 138 -15.09 -14.98 -2.62
C LEU A 138 -16.11 -15.06 -3.75
N LYS A 139 -17.18 -14.26 -3.67
CA LYS A 139 -18.24 -14.23 -4.68
C LYS A 139 -17.78 -13.66 -6.02
N SER A 140 -17.11 -12.51 -6.00
CA SER A 140 -16.74 -11.79 -7.23
C SER A 140 -15.52 -12.37 -7.92
N LEU A 141 -14.50 -12.79 -7.16
CA LEU A 141 -13.28 -13.37 -7.73
C LEU A 141 -13.38 -14.89 -7.91
N GLY A 142 -14.32 -15.55 -7.23
CA GLY A 142 -14.43 -17.01 -7.21
C GLY A 142 -13.30 -17.69 -6.41
N GLY A 143 -12.72 -17.00 -5.42
CA GLY A 143 -11.61 -17.47 -4.60
C GLY A 143 -10.66 -16.34 -4.19
N ILE A 144 -9.76 -16.60 -3.24
CA ILE A 144 -8.77 -15.63 -2.75
C ILE A 144 -7.41 -16.33 -2.68
N ASP A 145 -6.41 -15.74 -3.33
CA ASP A 145 -5.01 -16.18 -3.26
C ASP A 145 -4.15 -15.24 -2.42
N ILE A 146 -4.47 -13.94 -2.47
CA ILE A 146 -3.65 -12.87 -1.90
C ILE A 146 -4.53 -11.95 -1.07
N LEU A 147 -4.13 -11.68 0.17
CA LEU A 147 -4.69 -10.60 0.98
C LEU A 147 -3.62 -9.52 1.18
N VAL A 148 -3.91 -8.30 0.72
CA VAL A 148 -3.10 -7.11 0.97
C VAL A 148 -3.82 -6.21 1.96
N ASN A 149 -3.31 -6.17 3.19
CA ASN A 149 -3.77 -5.24 4.21
C ASN A 149 -2.96 -3.94 4.09
N ASN A 150 -3.47 -2.97 3.32
CA ASN A 150 -2.78 -1.71 3.03
C ASN A 150 -3.48 -0.47 3.60
N ALA A 151 -4.80 -0.50 3.79
CA ALA A 151 -5.54 0.62 4.37
C ALA A 151 -4.91 1.06 5.71
N GLY A 152 -4.83 2.36 5.91
CA GLY A 152 -4.34 2.94 7.16
C GLY A 152 -4.61 4.43 7.24
N THR A 153 -4.69 4.93 8.47
CA THR A 153 -4.88 6.35 8.79
C THR A 153 -3.78 6.83 9.72
N GLN A 154 -3.53 8.14 9.71
CA GLN A 154 -2.61 8.79 10.63
C GLN A 154 -3.08 10.22 10.92
N THR A 155 -2.63 10.77 12.05
CA THR A 155 -2.85 12.17 12.42
C THR A 155 -1.66 12.61 13.26
N MET A 156 -1.03 13.72 12.88
CA MET A 156 0.09 14.25 13.66
C MET A 156 -0.38 14.86 14.97
N ILE A 157 0.23 14.45 16.09
CA ILE A 157 0.05 15.01 17.43
C ILE A 157 1.44 15.06 18.09
N GLU A 158 1.86 16.23 18.58
CA GLU A 158 3.24 16.46 19.04
C GLU A 158 3.55 15.83 20.42
N ASP A 159 2.59 15.87 21.34
CA ASP A 159 2.75 15.36 22.72
C ASP A 159 1.59 14.40 23.05
N ILE A 160 1.90 13.32 23.76
CA ILE A 160 0.91 12.32 24.20
C ILE A 160 -0.21 12.93 25.05
N LYS A 161 0.03 14.04 25.75
CA LYS A 161 -1.01 14.71 26.56
C LYS A 161 -2.13 15.31 25.73
N ASP A 162 -1.87 15.61 24.46
CA ASP A 162 -2.84 16.14 23.50
C ASP A 162 -3.44 15.05 22.61
N LEU A 163 -3.00 13.79 22.80
CA LEU A 163 -3.52 12.64 22.07
C LEU A 163 -4.82 12.15 22.72
N GLU A 164 -5.93 12.62 22.18
CA GLU A 164 -7.27 12.18 22.58
C GLU A 164 -7.42 10.65 22.44
N GLU A 165 -8.07 10.02 23.43
CA GLU A 165 -8.30 8.57 23.42
C GLU A 165 -9.08 8.13 22.18
N SER A 166 -10.00 8.97 21.71
CA SER A 166 -10.78 8.70 20.49
C SER A 166 -9.91 8.60 19.22
N GLN A 167 -8.83 9.38 19.13
CA GLN A 167 -7.86 9.26 18.05
C GLN A 167 -7.08 7.96 18.18
N TRP A 168 -6.57 7.66 19.39
CA TRP A 168 -5.84 6.42 19.66
C TRP A 168 -6.67 5.19 19.25
N GLU A 169 -7.92 5.11 19.71
CA GLU A 169 -8.83 4.01 19.40
C GLU A 169 -9.11 3.91 17.89
N SER A 170 -9.47 5.01 17.24
CA SER A 170 -9.77 5.02 15.80
C SER A 170 -8.55 4.63 14.94
N THR A 171 -7.35 5.05 15.33
CA THR A 171 -6.09 4.66 14.68
C THR A 171 -5.86 3.15 14.81
N PHE A 172 -6.10 2.55 15.99
CA PHE A 172 -6.00 1.10 16.18
C PHE A 172 -7.10 0.32 15.45
N ASP A 173 -8.34 0.79 15.48
CA ASP A 173 -9.46 0.17 14.77
C ASP A 173 -9.17 0.06 13.26
N THR A 174 -8.63 1.14 12.68
CA THR A 174 -8.29 1.19 11.26
C THR A 174 -7.03 0.40 10.94
N ASN A 175 -5.96 0.55 11.71
CA ASN A 175 -4.63 0.08 11.30
C ASN A 175 -4.28 -1.33 11.79
N ILE A 176 -4.93 -1.86 12.86
CA ILE A 176 -4.62 -3.19 13.38
C ILE A 176 -5.85 -4.09 13.57
N HIS A 177 -6.98 -3.58 14.06
CA HIS A 177 -8.17 -4.43 14.23
C HIS A 177 -8.71 -4.91 12.88
N SER A 178 -8.76 -4.03 11.88
CA SER A 178 -9.11 -4.40 10.50
C SER A 178 -8.24 -5.55 9.96
N ILE A 179 -6.92 -5.50 10.17
CA ILE A 179 -5.95 -6.52 9.74
C ILE A 179 -6.21 -7.84 10.45
N PHE A 180 -6.49 -7.80 11.74
CA PHE A 180 -6.87 -8.98 12.50
C PHE A 180 -8.15 -9.62 11.94
N TYR A 181 -9.22 -8.84 11.75
CA TYR A 181 -10.49 -9.35 11.25
C TYR A 181 -10.37 -9.91 9.83
N LEU A 182 -9.79 -9.15 8.90
CA LEU A 182 -9.60 -9.59 7.52
C LEU A 182 -8.74 -10.85 7.44
N SER A 183 -7.63 -10.93 8.18
CA SER A 183 -6.80 -12.12 8.21
C SER A 183 -7.56 -13.32 8.78
N LYS A 184 -8.25 -13.14 9.91
CA LYS A 184 -9.06 -14.18 10.55
C LYS A 184 -10.13 -14.75 9.62
N TYR A 185 -10.83 -13.89 8.89
CA TYR A 185 -11.91 -14.29 7.99
C TYR A 185 -11.40 -14.82 6.65
N THR A 186 -10.24 -14.38 6.17
CA THR A 186 -9.68 -14.83 4.89
C THR A 186 -8.98 -16.20 4.98
N ILE A 187 -8.24 -16.46 6.06
CA ILE A 187 -7.43 -17.68 6.23
C ILE A 187 -8.19 -19.00 5.95
N PRO A 188 -9.44 -19.19 6.43
CA PRO A 188 -10.21 -20.40 6.12
C PRO A 188 -10.39 -20.71 4.63
N HIS A 189 -10.19 -19.71 3.76
CA HIS A 189 -10.37 -19.82 2.32
C HIS A 189 -9.06 -19.84 1.53
N LEU A 190 -7.93 -19.59 2.20
CA LEU A 190 -6.60 -19.64 1.60
C LEU A 190 -6.14 -21.09 1.44
N LYS A 191 -5.29 -21.32 0.44
CA LYS A 191 -4.70 -22.64 0.15
C LYS A 191 -3.18 -22.56 0.25
N SER A 192 -2.52 -23.71 0.22
CA SER A 192 -1.06 -23.74 0.07
C SER A 192 -0.66 -22.96 -1.19
N GLY A 193 0.34 -22.08 -1.05
CA GLY A 193 0.76 -21.14 -2.08
C GLY A 193 0.08 -19.76 -2.03
N SER A 194 -0.93 -19.56 -1.17
CA SER A 194 -1.51 -18.25 -0.87
C SER A 194 -0.58 -17.40 0.00
N THR A 195 -0.83 -16.09 0.04
CA THR A 195 0.00 -15.16 0.83
C THR A 195 -0.79 -13.99 1.39
N ILE A 196 -0.37 -13.50 2.56
CA ILE A 196 -0.86 -12.28 3.19
C ILE A 196 0.29 -11.27 3.23
N ILE A 197 0.04 -10.03 2.83
CA ILE A 197 1.03 -8.96 2.83
C ILE A 197 0.45 -7.77 3.58
N ASN A 198 1.13 -7.35 4.65
CA ASN A 198 0.70 -6.21 5.45
C ASN A 198 1.55 -4.97 5.15
N CYS A 199 0.92 -3.81 4.98
CA CYS A 199 1.61 -2.52 4.81
C CYS A 199 1.86 -1.88 6.18
N ALA A 200 3.08 -2.03 6.68
CA ALA A 200 3.54 -1.40 7.90
C ALA A 200 4.05 0.03 7.62
N SER A 201 5.18 0.42 8.22
CA SER A 201 5.85 1.71 7.98
C SER A 201 7.27 1.63 8.51
N VAL A 202 8.16 2.49 7.99
CA VAL A 202 9.45 2.79 8.61
C VAL A 202 9.30 3.35 10.03
N ASN A 203 8.19 4.01 10.35
CA ASN A 203 8.00 4.75 11.61
C ASN A 203 8.25 3.92 12.86
N HIS A 204 7.84 2.65 12.90
CA HIS A 204 8.06 1.80 14.08
C HIS A 204 9.55 1.54 14.35
N TYR A 205 10.37 1.52 13.30
CA TYR A 205 11.82 1.32 13.44
C TYR A 205 12.55 2.60 13.88
N ILE A 206 12.08 3.77 13.42
CA ILE A 206 12.75 5.05 13.68
C ILE A 206 12.15 5.82 14.86
N GLY A 207 10.99 5.40 15.38
CA GLY A 207 10.32 6.02 16.52
C GLY A 207 9.89 7.46 16.24
N ARG A 208 9.11 7.69 15.16
CA ARG A 208 8.67 9.03 14.78
C ARG A 208 7.76 9.65 15.88
N PRO A 209 8.18 10.74 16.54
CA PRO A 209 7.59 11.18 17.82
C PRO A 209 6.20 11.83 17.69
N ASP A 210 5.96 12.54 16.59
CA ASP A 210 4.71 13.27 16.27
C ASP A 210 3.59 12.36 15.73
N LEU A 211 3.78 11.05 15.76
CA LEU A 211 2.88 10.02 15.24
C LEU A 211 2.83 8.81 16.18
N LEU A 212 2.68 9.03 17.48
CA LEU A 212 2.82 7.98 18.50
C LEU A 212 1.84 6.79 18.33
N ASP A 213 0.54 7.06 18.16
CA ASP A 213 -0.50 6.04 17.93
C ASP A 213 -0.25 5.28 16.63
N TYR A 214 -0.02 6.00 15.52
CA TYR A 214 0.31 5.42 14.23
C TYR A 214 1.56 4.54 14.32
N THR A 215 2.65 5.05 14.87
CA THR A 215 3.92 4.33 15.07
C THR A 215 3.71 3.05 15.86
N SER A 216 2.90 3.12 16.93
CA SER A 216 2.51 1.96 17.75
C SER A 216 1.75 0.92 16.93
N THR A 217 0.76 1.34 16.12
CA THR A 217 0.03 0.41 15.25
C THR A 217 0.96 -0.25 14.23
N LYS A 218 1.91 0.49 13.63
CA LYS A 218 2.84 -0.07 12.64
C LYS A 218 3.82 -1.07 13.26
N GLY A 219 4.20 -0.90 14.53
CA GLY A 219 4.92 -1.93 15.30
C GLY A 219 4.07 -3.16 15.57
N ALA A 220 2.79 -2.98 15.93
CA ALA A 220 1.84 -4.08 16.10
C ALA A 220 1.65 -4.87 14.80
N ILE A 221 1.61 -4.22 13.62
CA ILE A 221 1.54 -4.90 12.32
C ILE A 221 2.74 -5.81 12.08
N VAL A 222 3.97 -5.36 12.40
CA VAL A 222 5.18 -6.18 12.24
C VAL A 222 5.17 -7.38 13.18
N ALA A 223 4.81 -7.18 14.44
CA ALA A 223 4.66 -8.29 15.39
C ALA A 223 3.56 -9.29 14.97
N PHE A 224 2.40 -8.78 14.53
CA PHE A 224 1.30 -9.58 14.01
C PHE A 224 1.72 -10.41 12.79
N THR A 225 2.46 -9.80 11.86
CA THR A 225 3.00 -10.47 10.66
C THR A 225 3.87 -11.66 11.05
N ARG A 226 4.80 -11.49 11.99
CA ARG A 226 5.69 -12.56 12.48
C ARG A 226 4.89 -13.67 13.17
N GLY A 227 3.99 -13.30 14.08
CA GLY A 227 3.15 -14.25 14.80
C GLY A 227 2.27 -15.08 13.86
N LEU A 228 1.58 -14.42 12.91
CA LEU A 228 0.69 -15.09 11.97
C LEU A 228 1.48 -15.95 10.97
N SER A 229 2.64 -15.51 10.51
CA SER A 229 3.55 -16.31 9.69
C SER A 229 3.88 -17.65 10.37
N ASN A 230 4.29 -17.59 11.65
CA ASN A 230 4.65 -18.80 12.41
C ASN A 230 3.47 -19.76 12.57
N GLN A 231 2.24 -19.24 12.64
CA GLN A 231 1.04 -20.09 12.68
C GLN A 231 0.72 -20.75 11.33
N GLN A 232 0.89 -20.00 10.23
CA GLN A 232 0.33 -20.37 8.93
C GLN A 232 1.34 -20.99 7.95
N VAL A 233 2.65 -20.90 8.24
CA VAL A 233 3.69 -21.48 7.37
C VAL A 233 3.50 -22.99 7.15
N LYS A 234 3.05 -23.73 8.17
CA LYS A 234 2.74 -25.17 8.08
C LYS A 234 1.59 -25.50 7.13
N ASN A 235 0.73 -24.51 6.84
CA ASN A 235 -0.38 -24.62 5.89
C ASN A 235 0.03 -24.18 4.48
N GLY A 236 1.31 -23.85 4.26
CA GLY A 236 1.82 -23.33 2.99
C GLY A 236 1.40 -21.89 2.69
N ILE A 237 0.97 -21.13 3.71
CA ILE A 237 0.58 -19.73 3.55
C ILE A 237 1.70 -18.85 4.10
N ARG A 238 2.20 -17.95 3.25
CA ARG A 238 3.23 -16.97 3.64
C ARG A 238 2.59 -15.71 4.19
N VAL A 239 3.21 -15.09 5.19
CA VAL A 239 2.76 -13.82 5.74
C VAL A 239 3.95 -12.90 5.90
N ASN A 240 3.98 -11.79 5.16
CA ASN A 240 5.10 -10.84 5.16
C ASN A 240 4.58 -9.40 5.29
N CYS A 241 5.48 -8.45 5.49
CA CYS A 241 5.13 -7.04 5.47
C CYS A 241 6.08 -6.21 4.61
N VAL A 242 5.55 -5.08 4.13
CA VAL A 242 6.31 -4.01 3.49
C VAL A 242 6.29 -2.82 4.44
N CYS A 243 7.45 -2.18 4.64
CA CYS A 243 7.67 -1.06 5.56
C CYS A 243 8.15 0.16 4.76
N PRO A 244 7.24 0.89 4.09
CA PRO A 244 7.61 2.03 3.26
C PRO A 244 8.23 3.17 4.08
N GLY A 245 9.09 3.95 3.43
CA GLY A 245 9.51 5.27 3.91
C GLY A 245 8.46 6.36 3.59
N PRO A 246 8.87 7.63 3.42
CA PRO A 246 7.99 8.67 2.91
C PRO A 246 7.65 8.40 1.44
N VAL A 247 6.36 8.23 1.14
CA VAL A 247 5.84 7.97 -0.20
C VAL A 247 4.78 9.00 -0.56
N TRP A 248 4.90 9.62 -1.73
CA TRP A 248 3.93 10.62 -2.19
C TRP A 248 2.55 9.97 -2.43
N THR A 249 1.57 10.30 -1.58
CA THR A 249 0.23 9.72 -1.54
C THR A 249 -0.77 10.74 -0.98
N PRO A 250 -2.09 10.57 -1.16
CA PRO A 250 -3.10 11.49 -0.61
C PRO A 250 -3.08 11.58 0.93
N LEU A 251 -2.56 10.55 1.61
CA LEU A 251 -2.41 10.56 3.06
C LEU A 251 -1.53 11.72 3.54
N ILE A 252 -0.56 12.15 2.73
CA ILE A 252 0.39 13.21 3.11
C ILE A 252 -0.30 14.56 3.27
N PRO A 253 -0.93 15.15 2.22
CA PRO A 253 -1.62 16.42 2.35
C PRO A 253 -2.88 16.37 3.23
N ALA A 254 -3.44 15.18 3.47
CA ALA A 254 -4.60 15.03 4.36
C ALA A 254 -4.26 14.98 5.86
N THR A 255 -2.98 14.77 6.22
CA THR A 255 -2.60 14.45 7.60
C THR A 255 -1.35 15.17 8.12
N MET A 256 -0.49 15.69 7.25
CA MET A 256 0.78 16.31 7.64
C MET A 256 0.72 17.84 7.64
N THR A 257 1.38 18.45 8.62
CA THR A 257 1.55 19.91 8.70
C THR A 257 2.44 20.42 7.57
N THR A 258 2.36 21.73 7.25
CA THR A 258 3.22 22.40 6.26
C THR A 258 4.70 22.10 6.50
N ALA A 259 5.18 22.27 7.74
CA ALA A 259 6.58 22.04 8.09
C ALA A 259 7.01 20.58 7.85
N ALA A 260 6.12 19.62 8.12
CA ALA A 260 6.41 18.22 7.91
C ALA A 260 6.40 17.84 6.41
N GLN A 261 5.56 18.49 5.59
CA GLN A 261 5.55 18.32 4.14
C GLN A 261 6.82 18.90 3.48
N GLU A 262 7.31 20.05 3.95
CA GLU A 262 8.56 20.64 3.47
C GLU A 262 9.79 19.76 3.74
N GLN A 263 9.74 18.93 4.79
CA GLN A 263 10.81 17.98 5.15
C GLN A 263 10.61 16.58 4.56
N PHE A 264 9.52 16.35 3.82
CA PHE A 264 9.09 15.02 3.38
C PHE A 264 10.11 14.32 2.47
N SER A 265 10.92 15.09 1.76
CA SER A 265 11.96 14.61 0.84
C SER A 265 13.30 14.29 1.53
N GLY A 266 13.38 14.36 2.86
CA GLY A 266 14.62 14.24 3.65
C GLY A 266 15.24 12.84 3.77
N THR A 267 14.92 11.89 2.89
CA THR A 267 15.54 10.55 2.90
C THR A 267 17.00 10.61 2.42
N PRO A 268 17.84 9.60 2.68
CA PRO A 268 19.18 9.50 2.09
C PRO A 268 19.21 9.56 0.55
N MET A 269 18.16 9.07 -0.13
CA MET A 269 17.99 9.24 -1.58
C MET A 269 17.56 10.66 -2.00
N GLY A 270 17.31 11.56 -1.05
CA GLY A 270 17.02 12.97 -1.25
C GLY A 270 15.71 13.26 -1.97
N ARG A 271 14.75 12.33 -1.92
CA ARG A 271 13.40 12.45 -2.50
C ARG A 271 12.43 11.53 -1.77
N PRO A 272 11.11 11.78 -1.86
CA PRO A 272 10.13 10.77 -1.49
C PRO A 272 10.11 9.62 -2.51
N GLY A 273 9.68 8.45 -2.04
CA GLY A 273 9.36 7.32 -2.91
C GLY A 273 8.05 7.57 -3.67
N GLN A 274 7.92 6.92 -4.82
CA GLN A 274 6.65 6.87 -5.55
C GLN A 274 5.89 5.57 -5.24
N PRO A 275 4.54 5.57 -5.26
CA PRO A 275 3.74 4.38 -4.95
C PRO A 275 4.13 3.11 -5.73
N SER A 276 4.45 3.28 -7.00
CA SER A 276 4.92 2.22 -7.90
C SER A 276 6.21 1.53 -7.44
N GLU A 277 7.17 2.28 -6.91
CA GLU A 277 8.44 1.73 -6.41
C GLU A 277 8.18 0.77 -5.24
N VAL A 278 7.25 1.14 -4.36
CA VAL A 278 6.83 0.31 -3.23
C VAL A 278 6.01 -0.89 -3.69
N ALA A 279 5.12 -0.71 -4.67
CA ALA A 279 4.29 -1.78 -5.21
C ALA A 279 5.10 -2.94 -5.82
N THR A 280 6.33 -2.69 -6.31
CA THR A 280 7.24 -3.77 -6.75
C THR A 280 7.56 -4.77 -5.63
N CYS A 281 7.68 -4.32 -4.38
CA CYS A 281 7.88 -5.21 -3.23
C CYS A 281 6.64 -6.10 -2.99
N PHE A 282 5.44 -5.56 -3.19
CA PHE A 282 4.20 -6.34 -3.08
C PHE A 282 4.11 -7.39 -4.18
N VAL A 283 4.50 -7.08 -5.43
CA VAL A 283 4.56 -8.07 -6.51
C VAL A 283 5.51 -9.22 -6.15
N PHE A 284 6.72 -8.89 -5.71
CA PHE A 284 7.70 -9.90 -5.27
C PHE A 284 7.15 -10.79 -4.16
N LEU A 285 6.61 -10.19 -3.09
CA LEU A 285 6.04 -10.92 -1.95
C LEU A 285 4.77 -11.71 -2.31
N ALA A 286 4.00 -11.27 -3.32
CA ALA A 286 2.81 -11.97 -3.79
C ALA A 286 3.16 -13.19 -4.67
N SER A 287 4.26 -13.09 -5.42
CA SER A 287 4.70 -14.11 -6.37
C SER A 287 5.45 -15.28 -5.72
N GLN A 288 5.73 -16.31 -6.52
CA GLN A 288 6.56 -17.45 -6.08
C GLN A 288 8.07 -17.12 -6.00
N ASP A 289 8.49 -15.95 -6.47
CA ASP A 289 9.87 -15.48 -6.32
C ASP A 289 10.28 -15.37 -4.84
N SER A 290 9.30 -15.21 -3.95
CA SER A 290 9.48 -15.13 -2.50
C SER A 290 9.05 -16.42 -1.76
N SER A 291 9.09 -17.58 -2.44
CA SER A 291 8.65 -18.87 -1.89
C SER A 291 9.34 -19.29 -0.59
N PHE A 292 10.57 -18.83 -0.34
CA PHE A 292 11.32 -19.08 0.90
C PHE A 292 11.31 -17.89 1.89
N ILE A 293 10.38 -16.95 1.72
CA ILE A 293 10.27 -15.74 2.54
C ILE A 293 8.91 -15.72 3.24
N SER A 294 8.91 -15.88 4.57
CA SER A 294 7.74 -15.69 5.43
C SER A 294 8.16 -15.08 6.77
N GLY A 295 7.33 -14.19 7.32
CA GLY A 295 7.56 -13.46 8.56
C GLY A 295 8.51 -12.28 8.42
N GLN A 296 8.86 -11.90 7.19
CA GLN A 296 9.91 -10.91 6.90
C GLN A 296 9.32 -9.52 6.56
N SER A 297 10.19 -8.52 6.66
CA SER A 297 9.90 -7.12 6.36
C SER A 297 10.77 -6.64 5.19
N LEU A 298 10.17 -6.02 4.17
CA LEU A 298 10.90 -5.32 3.12
C LEU A 298 10.85 -3.81 3.35
N HIS A 299 11.98 -3.11 3.14
CA HIS A 299 12.15 -1.69 3.50
C HIS A 299 12.39 -0.78 2.28
N PRO A 300 11.37 -0.53 1.42
CA PRO A 300 11.49 0.46 0.35
C PRO A 300 11.36 1.89 0.93
N ASN A 301 12.44 2.40 1.53
CA ASN A 301 12.39 3.59 2.40
C ASN A 301 13.38 4.71 2.04
N GLY A 302 13.98 4.69 0.86
CA GLY A 302 14.89 5.74 0.42
C GLY A 302 16.27 5.68 1.07
N GLY A 303 16.69 4.51 1.58
CA GLY A 303 18.04 4.29 2.13
C GLY A 303 18.19 4.53 3.63
N VAL A 304 17.07 4.72 4.35
CA VAL A 304 17.10 4.84 5.82
C VAL A 304 17.49 3.50 6.44
N VAL A 305 18.62 3.47 7.14
CA VAL A 305 19.10 2.26 7.83
C VAL A 305 18.26 2.02 9.09
N VAL A 306 17.66 0.84 9.19
CA VAL A 306 16.72 0.47 10.27
C VAL A 306 17.10 -0.79 11.03
N ASN A 307 18.32 -1.30 10.83
CA ASN A 307 18.78 -2.56 11.42
C ASN A 307 17.80 -3.72 11.12
N GLY A 308 17.45 -3.87 9.83
CA GLY A 308 16.47 -4.82 9.32
C GLY A 308 16.93 -6.28 9.34
#